data_AF-A0A7K2DUJ4-F1
#
_entry.id   AF-A0A7K2DUJ4-F1
#
_cell.length_a   1.000
_cell.length_b   1.000
_cell.length_c   1.000
_cell.angle_alpha   90.00
_cell.angle_beta   90.00
_cell.angle_gamma   90.00
#
_symmetry.space_group_name_H-M   'P 1'
#
loop_
_entity.id
_entity.type
_entity.pdbx_description
1 polymer ?
#
loop_
_entity_poly.entity_id
_entity_poly.type
_entity_poly.pdbx_seq_one_letter_code
_entity_poly.pdbx_strand_id
1 'polypeptide(L)'
;MDNIDDYGTCCVCESEMDECILIQLDYKIESESGWGCLVCDLPMDGAMAVVCFDCFDDDDLEDKIKFLMNGRRGRIPVPPPESRIKHEHNLMLHPETQDVETLWE
;
A
#
# COMPACT_ATOMS: atom_id res chain seq x y z
N MET A 1 -7.19 13.02 24.44
CA MET A 1 -6.07 12.16 24.03
C MET A 1 -6.16 12.07 22.53
N ASP A 2 -5.22 12.68 21.81
CA ASP A 2 -5.13 12.51 20.37
C ASP A 2 -4.82 11.04 20.13
N ASN A 3 -5.73 10.33 19.47
CA ASN A 3 -5.57 8.91 19.19
C ASN A 3 -4.37 8.78 18.25
N ILE A 4 -3.27 8.25 18.77
CA ILE A 4 -1.95 8.33 18.12
C ILE A 4 -1.85 7.40 16.89
N ASP A 5 -2.92 6.73 16.53
CA ASP A 5 -2.97 5.76 15.43
C ASP A 5 -4.10 6.06 14.42
N ASP A 6 -4.61 7.30 14.41
CA ASP A 6 -5.64 7.71 13.45
C ASP A 6 -5.05 7.92 12.04
N TYR A 7 -5.13 6.87 11.22
CA TYR A 7 -4.85 6.87 9.78
C TYR A 7 -6.02 7.41 8.94
N GLY A 8 -7.09 7.87 9.60
CA GLY A 8 -8.33 8.37 9.01
C GLY A 8 -9.30 7.27 8.58
N THR A 9 -10.20 7.62 7.66
CA THR A 9 -11.23 6.73 7.11
C THR A 9 -10.72 5.71 6.07
N CYS A 10 -11.53 4.70 5.74
CA CYS A 10 -11.21 3.70 4.73
C CYS A 10 -10.98 4.33 3.34
N CYS A 11 -9.93 3.95 2.62
CA CYS A 11 -9.63 4.42 1.27
C CYS A 11 -10.62 3.96 0.18
N VAL A 12 -11.52 3.03 0.52
CA VAL A 12 -12.56 2.49 -0.37
C VAL A 12 -13.94 3.07 -0.02
N CYS A 13 -14.42 2.82 1.19
CA CYS A 13 -15.78 3.17 1.62
C CYS A 13 -15.88 4.48 2.41
N GLU A 14 -14.74 5.10 2.74
CA GLU A 14 -14.65 6.39 3.45
C GLU A 14 -15.29 6.39 4.85
N SER A 15 -15.60 5.22 5.40
CA SER A 15 -16.09 5.07 6.78
C SER A 15 -14.96 5.22 7.79
N GLU A 16 -15.29 5.73 8.98
CA GLU A 16 -14.39 5.70 10.13
C GLU A 16 -14.07 4.25 10.52
N MET A 17 -12.87 4.04 11.06
CA MET A 17 -12.35 2.72 11.36
C MET A 17 -11.70 2.74 12.74
N ASP A 18 -12.03 1.75 13.57
CA ASP A 18 -11.31 1.51 14.83
C ASP A 18 -10.00 0.73 14.58
N GLU A 19 -10.01 -0.12 13.55
CA GLU A 19 -8.87 -0.93 13.11
C GLU A 19 -8.77 -0.87 11.59
N CYS A 20 -7.54 -0.89 11.05
CA CYS A 20 -7.32 -0.82 9.62
C CYS A 20 -6.18 -1.73 9.17
N ILE A 21 -6.22 -2.08 7.89
CA ILE A 21 -5.16 -2.81 7.20
C ILE A 21 -4.45 -1.83 6.27
N LEU A 22 -3.12 -1.81 6.34
CA LEU A 22 -2.28 -1.06 5.43
C LEU A 22 -1.95 -1.91 4.20
N ILE A 23 -2.27 -1.41 3.02
CA ILE A 23 -2.04 -2.06 1.73
C ILE A 23 -0.93 -1.33 0.99
N GLN A 24 0.02 -2.09 0.46
CA GLN A 24 1.08 -1.62 -0.44
C GLN A 24 0.67 -1.93 -1.87
N LEU A 25 0.61 -0.91 -2.73
CA LEU A 25 0.23 -1.04 -4.14
C LEU A 25 1.47 -1.06 -5.03
N ASP A 26 1.37 -1.71 -6.19
CA ASP A 26 2.50 -2.00 -7.08
C ASP A 26 2.94 -0.81 -7.96
N TYR A 27 2.46 0.40 -7.67
CA TYR A 27 2.76 1.61 -8.42
C TYR A 27 3.18 2.78 -7.52
N LYS A 28 3.88 3.72 -8.14
CA LYS A 28 4.45 4.91 -7.50
C LYS A 28 3.43 5.98 -7.23
N ILE A 29 3.73 6.82 -6.25
CA ILE A 29 2.96 8.02 -5.93
C ILE A 29 3.87 9.17 -5.51
N GLU A 30 3.49 10.38 -5.89
CA GLU A 30 4.06 11.59 -5.28
C GLU A 30 3.29 11.88 -3.99
N SER A 31 3.78 11.34 -2.87
CA SER A 31 3.17 11.54 -1.56
C SER A 31 4.23 11.79 -0.47
N GLU A 32 3.78 12.32 0.66
CA GLU A 32 4.58 12.45 1.89
C GLU A 32 4.72 11.11 2.64
N SER A 33 4.15 10.02 2.11
CA SER A 33 4.19 8.68 2.69
C SER A 33 4.12 7.59 1.63
N GLY A 34 5.16 6.78 1.52
CA GLY A 34 5.15 5.62 0.63
C GLY A 34 5.71 4.39 1.30
N TRP A 35 5.68 3.27 0.59
CA TRP A 35 6.46 2.10 0.91
C TRP A 35 7.68 2.02 -0.01
N GLY A 36 8.66 1.24 0.41
CA GLY A 36 9.91 0.98 -0.30
C GLY A 36 10.56 -0.25 0.32
N CYS A 37 11.71 -0.63 -0.20
CA CYS A 37 12.39 -1.86 0.20
C CYS A 37 13.82 -1.56 0.63
N LEU A 38 14.12 -1.88 1.89
CA LEU A 38 15.47 -1.73 2.45
C LEU A 38 16.46 -2.77 1.91
N VAL A 39 15.98 -3.90 1.36
CA VAL A 39 16.86 -4.97 0.84
C VAL A 39 17.44 -4.58 -0.52
N CYS A 40 16.61 -4.04 -1.41
CA CYS A 40 17.02 -3.68 -2.76
C CYS A 40 17.14 -2.16 -2.99
N ASP A 41 17.16 -1.37 -1.90
CA ASP A 41 17.17 0.10 -1.92
C ASP A 41 16.06 0.71 -2.80
N LEU A 42 14.88 0.08 -2.82
CA LEU A 42 13.73 0.61 -3.55
C LEU A 42 13.25 1.90 -2.83
N PRO A 43 13.13 3.03 -3.56
CA PRO A 43 12.76 4.31 -2.94
C PRO A 43 11.44 4.25 -2.17
N MET A 44 11.26 5.12 -1.17
CA MET A 44 10.03 5.24 -0.38
C MET A 44 8.93 6.02 -1.13
N ASP A 45 8.67 5.65 -2.38
CA ASP A 45 7.71 6.30 -3.28
C ASP A 45 6.59 5.37 -3.79
N GLY A 46 6.45 4.18 -3.21
CA GLY A 46 5.36 3.24 -3.51
C GLY A 46 4.04 3.65 -2.85
N ALA A 47 2.92 3.51 -3.58
CA ALA A 47 1.61 3.90 -3.09
C ALA A 47 1.10 3.03 -1.94
N MET A 48 0.46 3.66 -0.96
CA MET A 48 -0.15 2.97 0.18
C MET A 48 -1.62 3.39 0.37
N ALA A 49 -2.44 2.48 0.90
CA ALA A 49 -3.82 2.74 1.27
C ALA A 49 -4.13 2.09 2.64
N VAL A 50 -5.05 2.70 3.40
CA VAL A 50 -5.63 2.06 4.59
C VAL A 50 -7.07 1.67 4.32
N VAL A 51 -7.44 0.45 4.66
CA VAL A 51 -8.77 -0.11 4.40
C VAL A 51 -9.33 -0.77 5.66
N CYS A 52 -10.66 -0.81 5.78
CA CYS A 52 -11.31 -1.57 6.84
C CYS A 52 -11.30 -3.06 6.49
N PHE A 53 -11.51 -3.93 7.48
CA PHE A 53 -11.61 -5.37 7.28
C PHE A 53 -12.67 -5.75 6.25
N ASP A 54 -13.84 -5.09 6.29
CA ASP A 54 -14.94 -5.39 5.36
C ASP A 54 -14.56 -5.13 3.89
N CYS A 55 -13.76 -4.08 3.61
CA CYS A 55 -13.30 -3.79 2.25
C CYS A 55 -12.11 -4.65 1.86
N PHE A 56 -11.31 -5.13 2.82
CA PHE A 56 -10.15 -5.96 2.53
C PHE A 56 -10.51 -7.35 2.00
N ASP A 57 -11.64 -7.90 2.43
CA ASP A 57 -12.12 -9.23 2.03
C ASP A 57 -12.75 -9.26 0.62
N ASP A 58 -12.75 -8.13 -0.10
CA ASP A 58 -13.25 -8.04 -1.47
C ASP A 58 -12.19 -8.48 -2.50
N ASP A 59 -12.54 -9.42 -3.38
CA ASP A 59 -11.65 -9.93 -4.44
C ASP A 59 -11.14 -8.83 -5.41
N ASP A 60 -11.92 -7.76 -5.59
CA ASP A 60 -11.59 -6.61 -6.46
C ASP A 60 -11.13 -5.37 -5.67
N LEU A 61 -10.50 -5.57 -4.50
CA LEU A 61 -10.12 -4.48 -3.60
C LEU A 61 -9.36 -3.35 -4.31
N GLU A 62 -8.35 -3.67 -5.11
CA GLU A 62 -7.48 -2.68 -5.74
C GLU A 62 -8.25 -1.71 -6.66
N ASP A 63 -9.21 -2.24 -7.44
CA ASP A 63 -10.05 -1.44 -8.34
C ASP A 63 -11.05 -0.55 -7.59
N LYS A 64 -11.34 -0.88 -6.32
CA LYS A 64 -12.26 -0.12 -5.47
C LYS A 64 -11.58 0.97 -4.66
N ILE A 65 -10.24 1.00 -4.59
CA ILE A 65 -9.50 2.04 -3.86
C ILE A 65 -9.72 3.38 -4.56
N LYS A 66 -10.25 4.35 -3.81
CA LYS A 66 -10.50 5.72 -4.31
C LYS A 66 -9.38 6.68 -3.92
N PHE A 67 -8.76 6.43 -2.76
CA PHE A 67 -7.77 7.31 -2.15
C PHE A 67 -6.51 6.57 -1.76
N LEU A 68 -5.40 7.29 -1.79
CA LEU A 68 -4.10 6.85 -1.33
C LEU A 68 -3.66 7.73 -0.18
N MET A 69 -2.84 7.19 0.71
CA MET A 69 -2.28 7.92 1.82
C MET A 69 -1.32 9.01 1.32
N ASN A 70 -1.41 10.19 1.93
CA ASN A 70 -0.46 11.27 1.74
C ASN A 70 -0.05 11.84 3.11
N GLY A 71 1.04 11.31 3.64
CA GLY A 71 1.38 11.49 5.04
C GLY A 71 0.38 10.77 5.94
N ARG A 72 0.29 11.21 7.21
CA ARG A 72 -0.50 10.49 8.22
C ARG A 72 -2.02 10.67 8.10
N ARG A 73 -2.46 11.85 7.67
CA ARG A 73 -3.88 12.21 7.57
C ARG A 73 -4.29 12.75 6.21
N GLY A 74 -3.32 13.02 5.33
CA GLY A 74 -3.61 13.46 3.98
C GLY A 74 -4.04 12.29 3.11
N ARG A 75 -4.79 12.62 2.08
CA ARG A 75 -5.29 11.69 1.07
C ARG A 75 -5.17 12.33 -0.28
N ILE A 76 -4.86 11.52 -1.28
CA ILE A 76 -4.89 11.94 -2.68
C ILE A 76 -5.67 10.91 -3.49
N PRO A 77 -6.40 11.35 -4.53
CA PRO A 77 -7.15 10.43 -5.37
C PRO A 77 -6.21 9.45 -6.07
N VAL A 78 -6.69 8.22 -6.27
CA VAL A 78 -5.96 7.24 -7.07
C VAL A 78 -5.77 7.79 -8.49
N PRO A 79 -4.53 7.82 -9.02
CA PRO A 79 -4.30 8.25 -10.38
C PRO A 79 -4.91 7.25 -11.38
N PRO A 80 -5.32 7.71 -12.56
CA PRO A 80 -5.89 6.83 -13.56
C PRO A 80 -4.86 5.78 -13.99
N PRO A 81 -5.28 4.53 -14.29
CA PRO A 81 -4.38 3.40 -14.53
C PRO A 81 -3.26 3.68 -15.55
N GLU A 82 -3.56 4.42 -16.62
CA GLU A 82 -2.61 4.76 -17.68
C GLU A 82 -1.46 5.68 -17.25
N SER A 83 -1.60 6.35 -16.10
CA SER A 83 -0.57 7.23 -15.53
C SER A 83 0.25 6.57 -14.42
N ARG A 84 -0.11 5.34 -14.03
CA ARG A 84 0.57 4.62 -12.95
C ARG A 84 1.94 4.13 -13.43
N ILE A 85 2.97 4.48 -12.67
CA ILE A 85 4.33 3.99 -12.89
C ILE A 85 4.57 2.83 -11.95
N LYS A 86 4.98 1.67 -12.46
CA LYS A 86 5.21 0.49 -11.63
C LYS A 86 6.34 0.72 -10.61
N HIS A 87 6.18 0.13 -9.43
CA HIS A 87 7.08 0.22 -8.28
C HIS A 87 7.68 -1.17 -8.02
N GLU A 88 8.67 -1.56 -8.84
CA GLU A 88 9.17 -2.93 -8.90
C GLU A 88 10.43 -3.15 -8.05
N HIS A 89 10.47 -4.29 -7.36
CA HIS A 89 11.67 -4.79 -6.69
C HIS A 89 12.76 -5.21 -7.67
N ASN A 90 14.02 -5.02 -7.28
CA ASN A 90 15.15 -5.71 -7.91
C ASN A 90 15.37 -7.08 -7.25
N LEU A 91 14.64 -8.10 -7.72
CA LEU A 91 14.65 -9.45 -7.15
C LEU A 91 16.04 -10.13 -7.12
N MET A 92 17.00 -9.67 -7.92
CA MET A 92 18.38 -10.16 -7.86
C MET A 92 19.06 -9.88 -6.51
N LEU A 93 18.57 -8.89 -5.77
CA LEU A 93 19.07 -8.50 -4.45
C LEU A 93 18.28 -9.15 -3.30
N HIS A 94 17.26 -9.96 -3.59
CA HIS A 94 16.40 -10.63 -2.61
C HIS A 94 16.78 -12.11 -2.46
N PRO A 95 17.73 -12.48 -1.58
CA PRO A 95 18.13 -13.87 -1.38
C PRO A 95 16.98 -14.78 -0.94
N GLU A 96 15.98 -14.25 -0.24
CA GLU A 96 14.77 -14.97 0.19
C GLU A 96 13.91 -15.47 -0.97
N THR A 97 14.07 -14.89 -2.17
CA THR A 97 13.34 -15.31 -3.37
C THR A 97 14.11 -16.33 -4.22
N GLN A 98 15.38 -16.58 -3.89
CA GLN A 98 16.28 -17.36 -4.73
C GLN A 98 16.28 -18.87 -4.37
N ASP A 99 15.68 -19.26 -3.24
CA ASP A 99 15.67 -20.65 -2.72
C ASP A 99 14.26 -21.24 -2.50
N VAL A 100 13.34 -21.10 -3.47
CA VAL A 100 11.97 -21.66 -3.35
C VAL A 100 11.83 -23.15 -3.69
N GLU A 101 12.91 -23.87 -4.04
CA GLU A 101 12.83 -25.31 -4.34
C GLU A 101 12.73 -26.25 -3.11
N THR A 102 12.80 -25.76 -1.85
CA THR A 102 12.95 -26.68 -0.68
C THR A 102 12.05 -26.42 0.54
N LEU A 103 11.07 -25.52 0.49
CA LEU A 103 10.30 -25.15 1.70
C LEU A 103 8.97 -25.91 1.91
N TRP A 104 8.66 -26.91 1.07
CA TRP A 104 7.42 -27.70 1.18
C TRP A 104 7.62 -29.22 1.00
N GLU A 105 8.75 -29.76 1.45
CA GLU A 105 8.89 -31.22 1.68
C GLU A 105 8.47 -31.61 3.12
#